data_AF-A0A6L7M161-F1
#
_entry.id   AF-A0A6L7M161-F1
#
_cell.length_a   1.000
_cell.length_b   1.000
_cell.length_c   1.000
_cell.angle_alpha   90.00
_cell.angle_beta   90.00
_cell.angle_gamma   90.00
#
_symmetry.space_group_name_H-M   'P 1'
#
loop_
_entity.id
_entity.type
_entity.pdbx_description
1 polymer ?
#
loop_
_entity_poly.entity_id
_entity_poly.type
_entity_poly.pdbx_seq_one_letter_code
_entity_poly.pdbx_strand_id
1 'polypeptide(L)' 'MTVRIDTAQAIEDLCAADVPEQQAKAIVRVMVQAQDGLVTKEYFDARLEAKFALQTAQLTGIAIAVAGLAVAVAKWVL' A
#
# COMPACT_ATOMS: atom_id res chain seq x y z
N MET A 1 10.68 8.03 6.77
CA MET A 1 12.12 7.82 7.05
C MET A 1 12.72 7.12 5.85
N THR A 2 13.52 7.81 5.06
CA THR A 2 14.15 7.28 3.84
C THR A 2 15.55 6.77 4.19
N VAL A 3 15.74 5.45 4.18
CA VAL A 3 17.06 4.83 4.32
C VAL A 3 17.68 4.77 2.91
N ARG A 4 18.79 5.46 2.69
CA ARG A 4 19.59 5.34 1.46
C ARG A 4 20.72 4.36 1.73
N ILE A 5 20.71 3.22 1.05
CA ILE A 5 21.84 2.29 1.06
C ILE A 5 22.71 2.59 -0.15
N ASP A 6 23.97 2.94 0.10
CA ASP A 6 24.98 2.99 -0.95
C ASP A 6 25.42 1.55 -1.27
N THR A 7 24.96 1.04 -2.41
CA THR A 7 25.24 -0.32 -2.83
C THR A 7 26.72 -0.59 -3.10
N ALA A 8 27.51 0.44 -3.45
CA ALA A 8 28.94 0.26 -3.69
C ALA A 8 29.70 0.10 -2.37
N GLN A 9 29.39 0.95 -1.38
CA GLN A 9 29.95 0.86 -0.03
C GLN A 9 29.60 -0.47 0.64
N ALA A 10 28.36 -0.94 0.49
CA ALA A 10 27.92 -2.21 1.06
C ALA A 10 28.64 -3.43 0.43
N ILE A 11 29.00 -3.37 -0.86
CA ILE A 11 29.79 -4.42 -1.51
C ILE A 11 31.23 -4.41 -0.99
N GLU A 12 31.84 -3.22 -0.84
CA GLU A 12 33.19 -3.09 -0.27
C GLU A 12 33.26 -3.63 1.16
N ASP A 13 32.28 -3.29 2.00
CA ASP A 13 32.23 -3.76 3.39
C ASP A 13 32.05 -5.29 3.47
N LEU A 14 31.26 -5.88 2.57
CA LEU A 14 31.10 -7.33 2.47
C LEU A 14 32.38 -8.01 1.97
N CYS A 15 33.05 -7.44 0.97
CA CYS A 15 34.36 -7.92 0.51
C CYS A 15 35.43 -7.82 1.61
N ALA A 16 35.41 -6.75 2.40
CA ALA A 16 36.30 -6.58 3.55
C ALA A 16 36.01 -7.60 4.68
N ALA A 17 34.78 -8.13 4.73
CA ALA A 17 34.36 -9.21 5.61
C ALA A 17 34.62 -10.62 5.03
N ASP A 18 35.50 -10.73 4.04
CA ASP A 18 35.90 -11.99 3.37
C ASP A 18 34.75 -12.66 2.58
N VAL A 19 33.72 -11.89 2.20
CA VAL A 19 32.67 -12.35 1.29
C VAL A 19 33.15 -12.16 -0.15
N PRO A 20 33.16 -13.21 -1.00
CA PRO A 20 33.52 -13.08 -2.40
C PRO A 20 32.68 -12.03 -3.12
N GLU A 21 33.29 -11.22 -3.99
CA GLU A 21 32.64 -10.08 -4.65
C GLU A 21 31.34 -10.45 -5.38
N GLN A 22 31.29 -11.63 -6.00
CA GLN A 22 30.09 -12.16 -6.65
C GLN A 22 28.94 -12.40 -5.66
N GLN A 23 29.27 -12.88 -4.46
CA GLN A 23 28.33 -13.17 -3.39
C GLN A 23 27.89 -11.88 -2.69
N ALA A 24 28.81 -10.93 -2.48
CA ALA A 24 28.52 -9.59 -1.98
C ALA A 24 27.52 -8.85 -2.89
N LYS A 25 27.73 -8.87 -4.21
CA LYS A 25 26.80 -8.31 -5.21
C LYS A 25 25.43 -8.97 -5.15
N ALA A 26 25.36 -10.28 -4.94
CA ALA A 26 24.09 -10.99 -4.83
C ALA A 26 23.32 -10.58 -3.56
N ILE A 27 24.01 -10.47 -2.42
CA ILE A 27 23.41 -10.05 -1.13
C ILE A 27 22.85 -8.64 -1.22
N VAL A 28 23.65 -7.69 -1.73
CA VAL A 28 23.23 -6.29 -1.87
C VAL A 28 22.05 -6.16 -2.85
N ARG A 29 22.05 -6.93 -3.95
CA ARG A 29 20.92 -6.96 -4.88
C ARG A 29 19.63 -7.45 -4.21
N VAL A 30 19.70 -8.51 -3.40
CA VAL A 30 18.53 -9.02 -2.67
C VAL A 30 18.04 -8.01 -1.63
N MET A 31 18.93 -7.30 -0.92
CA MET A 31 18.55 -6.24 0.02
C MET A 31 17.86 -5.06 -0.68
N VAL A 32 18.36 -4.63 -1.85
CA VAL A 32 17.72 -3.58 -2.64
C VAL A 32 16.35 -4.02 -3.17
N GLN A 33 16.23 -5.25 -3.69
CA GLN A 33 14.93 -5.79 -4.11
C GLN A 33 13.94 -5.94 -2.95
N ALA A 34 14.42 -6.29 -1.75
CA ALA A 34 13.58 -6.35 -0.56
C ALA A 34 13.08 -4.96 -0.16
N GLN A 35 13.83 -3.89 -0.45
CA GLN A 35 13.37 -2.51 -0.27
C GLN A 35 12.35 -2.07 -1.33
N ASP A 36 12.50 -2.52 -2.58
CA ASP A 36 11.47 -2.29 -3.62
C ASP A 36 10.15 -3.03 -3.33
N GLY A 37 10.21 -4.12 -2.56
CA GLY A 37 9.05 -4.89 -2.10
C GLY A 37 8.46 -4.43 -0.75
N LEU A 38 9.07 -3.43 -0.08
CA LEU A 38 8.53 -2.89 1.16
C LEU A 38 7.27 -2.09 0.83
N VAL A 39 6.11 -2.73 0.96
CA VAL A 39 4.81 -2.07 0.87
C VAL A 39 4.79 -0.93 1.87
N THR A 40 4.95 0.28 1.37
CA THR A 40 5.05 1.48 2.20
C THR A 40 3.74 1.68 2.95
N LYS A 41 3.81 2.25 4.15
CA LYS A 41 2.62 2.59 4.93
C LYS A 41 1.67 3.45 4.11
N GLU A 42 2.22 4.34 3.28
CA GLU A 42 1.48 5.16 2.32
C GLU A 42 0.70 4.32 1.28
N TYR A 43 1.24 3.18 0.82
CA TYR A 43 0.52 2.28 -0.08
C TYR A 43 -0.66 1.60 0.62
N PHE A 44 -0.48 1.20 1.88
CA PHE A 44 -1.58 0.63 2.67
C PHE A 44 -2.63 1.68 3.03
N ASP A 45 -2.24 2.89 3.42
CA ASP A 45 -3.16 4.00 3.71
C ASP A 45 -3.96 4.38 2.46
N ALA A 46 -3.31 4.56 1.30
CA ALA A 46 -4.01 4.86 0.05
C ALA A 46 -5.00 3.75 -0.37
N ARG A 47 -4.63 2.48 -0.15
CA ARG A 47 -5.51 1.34 -0.45
C ARG A 47 -6.64 1.18 0.57
N LEU A 48 -6.42 1.56 1.82
CA LEU A 48 -7.47 1.62 2.85
C LEU A 48 -8.46 2.74 2.54
N GLU A 49 -7.99 3.95 2.27
CA GLU A 49 -8.82 5.09 1.90
C GLU A 49 -9.69 4.78 0.67
N ALA A 50 -9.12 4.17 -0.37
CA ALA A 50 -9.89 3.77 -1.54
C ALA A 50 -11.01 2.76 -1.22
N LYS A 51 -10.78 1.82 -0.29
CA LYS A 51 -11.80 0.87 0.15
C LYS A 51 -12.88 1.52 1.03
N PHE A 52 -12.48 2.44 1.91
CA PHE A 52 -13.43 3.20 2.74
C PHE A 52 -14.28 4.16 1.92
N ALA A 53 -13.71 4.82 0.90
CA ALA A 53 -14.45 5.67 -0.03
C ALA A 53 -15.49 4.86 -0.83
N LEU A 54 -15.14 3.64 -1.27
CA LEU A 54 -16.08 2.76 -1.97
C LEU A 54 -17.23 2.30 -1.05
N GLN A 55 -16.93 1.91 0.20
CA GLN A 55 -17.96 1.50 1.16
C GLN A 55 -18.88 2.65 1.55
N THR A 56 -18.34 3.84 1.79
CA THR A 56 -19.16 5.03 2.11
C THR A 56 -20.05 5.43 0.93
N ALA A 57 -19.55 5.39 -0.30
CA ALA A 57 -20.35 5.63 -1.50
C ALA A 57 -21.52 4.63 -1.64
N GLN A 58 -21.27 3.34 -1.40
CA GLN A 58 -22.31 2.30 -1.43
C GLN A 58 -23.36 2.51 -0.32
N LEU A 59 -22.93 2.80 0.91
CA LEU A 59 -23.84 3.04 2.03
C LEU A 59 -24.72 4.28 1.79
N THR A 60 -24.15 5.35 1.24
CA THR A 60 -24.88 6.58 0.92
C THR A 60 -25.92 6.33 -0.17
N GLY A 61 -25.56 5.57 -1.21
CA GLY A 61 -26.49 5.18 -2.28
C GLY A 61 -27.68 4.36 -1.77
N ILE A 62 -27.43 3.41 -0.85
CA ILE A 62 -28.49 2.62 -0.21
C ILE A 62 -29.38 3.52 0.65
N ALA A 63 -28.80 4.42 1.44
CA ALA A 63 -29.58 5.34 2.29
C ALA A 63 -30.51 6.24 1.47
N ILE A 64 -30.04 6.78 0.35
CA ILE A 64 -30.84 7.59 -0.57
C ILE A 64 -31.97 6.76 -1.19
N ALA A 65 -31.68 5.53 -1.63
CA ALA A 65 -32.68 4.65 -2.21
C ALA A 65 -33.80 4.30 -1.21
N VAL A 66 -33.44 3.99 0.05
CA VAL A 66 -34.41 3.70 1.12
C VAL A 66 -35.26 4.93 1.43
N ALA A 67 -34.65 6.11 1.53
CA ALA A 67 -35.39 7.35 1.79
C ALA A 67 -36.38 7.67 0.64
N GLY A 68 -35.96 7.52 -0.61
CA GLY A 68 -36.83 7.71 -1.77
C GLY A 68 -38.01 6.74 -1.78
N LEU A 69 -37.78 5.48 -1.40
CA LEU A 69 -38.82 4.46 -1.33
C LEU A 69 -39.83 4.76 -0.22
N ALA A 70 -39.37 5.21 0.95
CA ALA A 70 -40.24 5.63 2.04
C ALA A 70 -41.14 6.82 1.65
N VAL A 71 -40.60 7.81 0.93
CA VAL A 71 -41.38 8.96 0.44
C VAL A 71 -42.42 8.52 -0.60
N ALA A 72 -42.05 7.62 -1.51
CA ALA A 72 -42.98 7.09 -2.52
C ALA A 72 -44.15 6.33 -1.88
N VAL A 73 -43.87 5.54 -0.84
CA VAL A 73 -44.90 4.82 -0.08
C VAL A 73 -45.79 5.79 0.69
N ALA A 74 -45.22 6.80 1.35
CA ALA A 74 -46.00 7.82 2.06
C ALA A 74 -46.94 8.59 1.11
N LYS A 75 -46.50 8.89 -0.12
CA LYS A 75 -47.32 9.51 -1.15
C LYS A 75 -48.45 8.60 -1.67
N TRP A 76 -48.29 7.28 -1.61
CA TRP A 76 -49.30 6.31 -2.07
C TRP A 76 -50.39 6.04 -1.04
N VAL A 77 -50.09 6.26 0.24
CA VAL A 77 -50.99 6.00 1.37
C VAL A 77 -51.82 7.24 1.75
N LEU A 78 -51.41 8.43 1.32
CA LEU A 78 -52.09 9.72 1.56
C LEU A 78 -52.99 10.11 0.39
#